data_AF-A0A2S2PJH6-F1
#
_entry.id   AF-A0A2S2PJH6-F1
#
_cell.length_a   1.000
_cell.length_b   1.000
_cell.length_c   1.000
_cell.angle_alpha   90.00
_cell.angle_beta   90.00
_cell.angle_gamma   90.00
#
_symmetry.space_group_name_H-M   'P 1'
#
loop_
_entity.id
_entity.type
_entity.pdbx_description
1 polymer ?
#
loop_
_entity_poly.entity_id
_entity_poly.type
_entity_poly.pdbx_seq_one_letter_code
_entity_poly.pdbx_strand_id
1 'polypeptide(L)'
;VASKKLGFLKRTCRNFRDESALKTLYYSLIRSHFDYALLIWHPYLVTQIQDLNKIQNNFIRFLCYQCFVYRAPHSDYNVTIRFFNMQSLEQRFMQIKSKFLFKLL
;
A
#
# COMPACT_ATOMS: atom_id res chain seq x y z
N VAL A 1 14.38 1.47 -1.21
CA VAL A 1 14.26 0.20 -0.45
C VAL A 1 12.91 -0.50 -0.65
N ALA A 2 11.79 0.20 -0.51
CA ALA A 2 10.46 -0.41 -0.64
C ALA A 2 10.13 -0.99 -2.03
N SER A 3 10.59 -0.36 -3.11
CA SER A 3 10.45 -0.93 -4.46
C SER A 3 11.17 -2.27 -4.61
N LYS A 4 12.30 -2.47 -3.91
CA LYS A 4 13.02 -3.76 -3.87
C LYS A 4 12.21 -4.83 -3.12
N LYS A 5 11.60 -4.47 -1.97
CA LYS A 5 10.69 -5.36 -1.23
C LYS A 5 9.46 -5.77 -2.05
N LEU A 6 8.88 -4.82 -2.79
CA LEU A 6 7.77 -5.10 -3.70
C LEU A 6 8.20 -6.01 -4.86
N GLY A 7 9.39 -5.78 -5.43
CA GLY A 7 9.96 -6.65 -6.45
C GLY A 7 10.28 -8.06 -5.93
N PHE A 8 10.69 -8.20 -4.66
CA PHE A 8 10.83 -9.51 -4.02
C PHE A 8 9.46 -10.19 -3.89
N LEU A 9 8.46 -9.51 -3.34
CA LEU A 9 7.10 -10.03 -3.18
C LEU A 9 6.49 -10.50 -4.52
N LYS A 10 6.68 -9.72 -5.60
CA LYS A 10 6.23 -10.10 -6.95
C LYS A 10 6.85 -11.40 -7.46
N ARG A 11 8.14 -11.62 -7.18
CA ARG A 11 8.86 -12.81 -7.63
C ARG A 11 8.46 -14.04 -6.82
N THR A 12 8.37 -13.89 -5.50
CA THR A 12 7.99 -14.98 -4.59
C THR A 12 6.54 -15.40 -4.78
N CYS A 13 5.63 -14.44 -4.96
CA CYS A 13 4.20 -14.71 -5.07
C CYS A 13 3.71 -14.82 -6.51
N ARG A 14 4.59 -15.08 -7.48
CA ARG A 14 4.22 -15.18 -8.91
C ARG A 14 3.21 -16.31 -9.18
N ASN A 15 3.21 -17.36 -8.39
CA ASN A 15 2.29 -18.50 -8.51
C ASN A 15 1.11 -18.43 -7.54
N PHE A 16 1.15 -17.50 -6.57
CA PHE A 16 0.07 -17.28 -5.63
C PHE A 16 -1.01 -16.40 -6.25
N ARG A 17 -2.28 -16.83 -6.16
CA ARG A 17 -3.44 -16.12 -6.68
C ARG A 17 -4.39 -15.61 -5.58
N ASP A 18 -4.11 -15.94 -4.32
CA ASP A 18 -4.94 -15.50 -3.21
C ASP A 18 -4.74 -14.01 -2.92
N GLU A 19 -5.79 -13.24 -3.21
CA GLU A 19 -5.83 -11.80 -2.98
C GLU A 19 -5.55 -11.44 -1.52
N SER A 20 -6.18 -12.16 -0.58
CA SER A 20 -6.04 -11.92 0.86
C SER A 20 -4.61 -12.15 1.34
N ALA A 21 -3.97 -13.24 0.92
CA ALA A 21 -2.59 -13.57 1.28
C ALA A 21 -1.60 -12.51 0.75
N LEU A 22 -1.78 -12.08 -0.50
CA LEU A 22 -0.97 -11.03 -1.10
C LEU A 22 -1.11 -9.70 -0.36
N LYS A 23 -2.33 -9.32 0.01
CA LYS A 23 -2.59 -8.13 0.83
C LYS A 23 -1.90 -8.22 2.18
N THR A 24 -2.01 -9.37 2.87
CA THR A 24 -1.38 -9.60 4.17
C THR A 24 0.15 -9.44 4.09
N LEU A 25 0.78 -10.04 3.08
CA LEU A 25 2.22 -9.92 2.85
C LEU A 25 2.64 -8.48 2.55
N TYR A 26 1.88 -7.76 1.73
CA TYR A 26 2.14 -6.35 1.47
C TYR A 26 2.00 -5.50 2.74
N TYR A 27 0.99 -5.78 3.56
CA TYR A 27 0.76 -5.09 4.82
C TYR A 27 1.87 -5.34 5.84
N SER A 28 2.34 -6.57 5.97
CA SER A 28 3.38 -6.92 6.95
C SER A 28 4.78 -6.45 6.54
N LEU A 29 5.15 -6.50 5.26
CA LEU A 29 6.53 -6.25 4.81
C LEU A 29 6.81 -4.81 4.40
N ILE A 30 5.84 -4.18 3.75
CA ILE A 30 6.00 -2.87 3.12
C ILE A 30 5.23 -1.82 3.92
N ARG A 31 3.94 -2.08 4.20
CA ARG A 31 3.05 -1.10 4.82
C ARG A 31 3.44 -0.76 6.26
N SER A 32 3.71 -1.78 7.09
CA SER A 32 4.13 -1.62 8.50
C SER A 32 5.32 -0.67 8.67
N HIS A 33 6.34 -0.82 7.82
CA HIS A 33 7.56 -0.02 7.87
C HIS A 33 7.28 1.46 7.55
N PHE A 34 6.36 1.71 6.63
CA PHE A 34 5.97 3.07 6.28
C PHE A 34 5.05 3.71 7.31
N ASP A 35 4.09 2.97 7.84
CA ASP A 35 3.19 3.47 8.88
C ASP A 35 3.99 3.89 10.13
N TYR A 36 5.04 3.15 10.47
CA TYR A 36 5.99 3.52 11.52
C TYR A 36 6.76 4.80 11.17
N ALA A 37 7.33 4.90 9.97
CA ALA A 37 8.08 6.08 9.54
C ALA A 37 7.20 7.34 9.47
N LEU A 38 5.96 7.22 8.99
CA LEU A 38 4.95 8.29 8.90
C LEU A 38 4.61 8.87 10.28
N LEU A 39 4.55 8.02 11.30
CA LEU A 39 4.25 8.45 12.67
C LEU A 39 5.37 9.31 13.26
N ILE A 40 6.63 8.93 13.03
CA ILE A 40 7.80 9.61 13.61
C ILE A 40 8.14 10.88 12.84
N TRP A 41 8.18 10.78 11.52
CA TRP A 41 8.78 11.81 10.67
C TRP A 41 7.76 12.72 10.01
N HIS A 42 6.47 12.65 10.39
CA HIS A 42 5.30 13.30 9.77
C HIS A 42 5.65 13.97 8.43
N PRO A 43 5.44 13.30 7.28
CA PRO A 43 6.07 13.71 6.04
C PRO A 43 5.59 15.10 5.63
N TYR A 44 6.37 16.12 6.00
CA TYR A 44 6.26 17.48 5.49
C TYR A 44 6.63 17.54 4.00
N LEU A 45 7.23 16.46 3.48
CA LEU A 45 7.70 16.32 2.11
C LEU A 45 6.66 15.60 1.26
N VAL A 46 5.93 16.37 0.45
CA VAL A 46 5.00 15.92 -0.60
C VAL A 46 5.60 14.81 -1.49
N THR A 47 6.92 14.86 -1.71
CA THR A 47 7.67 13.86 -2.48
C THR A 47 7.58 12.45 -1.89
N GLN A 48 7.64 12.30 -0.57
CA GLN A 48 7.54 10.99 0.09
C GLN A 48 6.13 10.40 -0.06
N ILE A 49 5.10 11.25 0.02
CA ILE A 49 3.71 10.86 -0.20
C ILE A 49 3.50 10.38 -1.64
N GLN A 50 4.06 11.09 -2.62
CA GLN A 50 3.99 10.70 -4.03
C GLN A 50 4.68 9.34 -4.27
N ASP A 51 5.85 9.11 -3.68
CA ASP A 51 6.56 7.85 -3.82
C ASP A 51 5.82 6.68 -3.17
N LEU A 52 5.16 6.92 -2.04
CA LEU A 52 4.28 5.93 -1.41
C LEU A 52 3.08 5.58 -2.29
N ASN A 53 2.43 6.58 -2.87
CA ASN A 53 1.33 6.36 -3.80
C ASN A 53 1.79 5.60 -5.05
N LYS A 54 2.99 5.88 -5.58
CA LYS A 54 3.58 5.09 -6.67
C LYS A 54 3.78 3.62 -6.29
N ILE A 55 4.30 3.35 -5.08
CA ILE A 55 4.51 1.97 -4.59
C ILE A 55 3.18 1.25 -4.43
N GLN A 56 2.17 1.89 -3.82
CA GLN A 56 0.84 1.31 -3.65
C GLN A 56 0.17 1.05 -5.00
N ASN A 57 0.25 1.98 -5.95
CA ASN A 57 -0.28 1.78 -7.30
C ASN A 57 0.42 0.62 -8.03
N ASN A 58 1.74 0.48 -7.85
CA ASN A 58 2.50 -0.63 -8.42
C ASN A 58 2.10 -1.99 -7.81
N PHE A 59 1.74 -2.02 -6.52
CA PHE A 59 1.20 -3.22 -5.89
C PHE A 59 -0.21 -3.55 -6.42
N ILE A 60 -1.06 -2.54 -6.61
CA ILE A 60 -2.40 -2.75 -7.17
C ILE A 60 -2.33 -3.29 -8.59
N ARG A 61 -1.40 -2.79 -9.43
CA ARG A 61 -1.17 -3.38 -10.77
C ARG A 61 -0.84 -4.86 -10.69
N PHE A 62 -0.03 -5.24 -9.70
CA PHE A 62 0.30 -6.64 -9.48
C PHE A 62 -0.93 -7.44 -9.05
N LEU A 63 -1.75 -6.94 -8.13
CA LEU A 63 -2.98 -7.61 -7.73
C LEU A 63 -3.97 -7.76 -8.89
N CYS A 64 -4.18 -6.73 -9.71
CA CYS A 64 -5.02 -6.83 -10.90
C CYS A 64 -4.54 -7.94 -11.83
N TYR A 65 -3.23 -8.00 -12.09
CA TYR A 65 -2.64 -9.05 -12.91
C TYR A 65 -2.86 -10.44 -12.31
N GLN A 66 -2.71 -10.57 -11.00
CA GLN A 66 -2.79 -11.85 -10.31
C GLN A 66 -4.21 -12.38 -10.12
N CYS A 67 -5.18 -11.47 -9.96
CA CYS A 67 -6.59 -11.79 -9.80
C CYS A 67 -7.36 -11.78 -11.13
N PHE A 68 -6.67 -11.65 -12.27
CA PHE A 68 -7.26 -11.53 -13.62
C PHE A 68 -8.30 -10.40 -13.74
N VAL A 69 -8.13 -9.31 -13.00
CA VAL A 69 -9.01 -8.14 -13.05
C VAL A 69 -8.53 -7.22 -14.16
N TYR A 70 -9.39 -6.99 -15.16
CA TYR A 70 -9.09 -6.04 -16.23
C TYR A 70 -8.93 -4.62 -15.67
N ARG A 71 -7.82 -3.98 -16.03
CA ARG A 71 -7.53 -2.60 -15.66
C ARG A 71 -7.36 -1.78 -16.93
N ALA A 72 -8.27 -0.84 -17.15
CA ALA A 72 -8.16 0.09 -18.28
C ALA A 72 -6.85 0.90 -18.17
N PRO A 73 -6.17 1.19 -19.30
CA PRO A 73 -5.05 2.11 -19.30
C PRO A 73 -5.52 3.47 -18.75
N HIS A 74 -4.70 4.09 -17.88
CA HIS A 74 -5.03 5.33 -17.17
C HIS A 74 -6.24 5.26 -16.22
N SER A 75 -6.68 4.07 -15.81
CA SER A 75 -7.74 3.94 -14.80
C SER A 75 -7.42 4.71 -13.52
N ASP A 76 -8.44 5.36 -12.94
CA ASP A 76 -8.31 6.06 -11.68
C ASP A 76 -7.82 5.17 -10.54
N TYR A 77 -6.73 5.61 -9.90
CA TYR A 77 -6.11 4.92 -8.75
C TYR A 77 -7.10 4.71 -7.61
N ASN A 78 -7.94 5.71 -7.33
CA ASN A 78 -8.92 5.67 -6.25
C ASN A 78 -10.00 4.61 -6.47
N VAL A 79 -10.43 4.39 -7.71
CA VAL A 79 -11.44 3.37 -8.04
C VAL A 79 -10.88 1.98 -7.80
N THR A 80 -9.64 1.72 -8.23
CA THR A 80 -9.02 0.40 -8.06
C THR A 80 -8.72 0.08 -6.58
N ILE A 81 -8.31 1.08 -5.80
CA ILE A 81 -8.11 0.92 -4.34
C ILE A 81 -9.41 0.50 -3.65
N ARG A 82 -10.51 1.18 -3.97
CA ARG A 82 -11.83 0.88 -3.40
C ARG A 82 -12.30 -0.52 -3.75
N PHE A 83 -12.08 -0.95 -4.99
CA PHE A 83 -12.39 -2.31 -5.44
C PHE A 83 -11.66 -3.37 -4.58
N PHE A 84 -10.37 -3.20 -4.34
CA PHE A 84 -9.59 -4.10 -3.47
C PHE A 84 -9.75 -3.79 -1.98
N ASN A 85 -10.72 -2.96 -1.57
CA ASN A 85 -10.94 -2.56 -0.18
C ASN A 85 -9.65 -2.13 0.54
N MET A 86 -8.78 -1.42 -0.17
CA MET A 86 -7.57 -0.83 0.39
C MET A 86 -7.85 0.59 0.85
N GLN A 87 -7.05 1.09 1.78
CA GLN A 87 -7.15 2.46 2.27
C GLN A 87 -6.14 3.36 1.55
N SER A 88 -6.51 4.62 1.35
CA SER A 88 -5.57 5.65 0.90
C SER A 88 -4.57 5.98 2.01
N LEU A 89 -3.43 6.57 1.64
CA LEU A 89 -2.41 6.97 2.60
C LEU A 89 -2.95 7.99 3.62
N GLU A 90 -3.74 8.95 3.18
CA GLU A 90 -4.33 9.99 4.04
C GLU A 90 -5.26 9.40 5.10
N GLN A 91 -6.18 8.52 4.69
CA GLN A 91 -7.09 7.84 5.62
C GLN A 91 -6.32 7.05 6.68
N ARG A 92 -5.25 6.37 6.27
CA ARG A 92 -4.38 5.61 7.18
C ARG A 92 -3.64 6.52 8.14
N PHE A 93 -3.09 7.63 7.63
CA PHE A 93 -2.36 8.57 8.45
C PHE A 93 -3.27 9.15 9.55
N MET A 94 -4.51 9.53 9.21
CA MET A 94 -5.51 9.97 10.19
C MET A 94 -5.79 8.89 11.25
N GLN A 95 -5.94 7.62 10.84
CA GLN A 95 -6.14 6.51 11.77
C GLN A 95 -4.94 6.27 12.69
N ILE A 96 -3.71 6.33 12.16
CA ILE A 96 -2.48 6.12 12.93
C ILE A 96 -2.30 7.26 13.94
N LYS A 97 -2.49 8.51 13.50
CA LYS A 97 -2.42 9.69 14.37
C LYS A 97 -3.44 9.60 15.51
N SER A 98 -4.68 9.27 15.19
CA SER A 98 -5.73 9.10 16.19
C SER A 98 -5.38 7.98 17.19
N LYS A 99 -4.98 6.79 16.70
CA LYS A 99 -4.58 5.67 17.57
C LYS A 99 -3.38 5.99 18.46
N PHE A 100 -2.43 6.77 17.95
CA PHE A 100 -1.27 7.19 18.73
C PHE A 100 -1.68 8.16 19.84
N LEU A 101 -2.51 9.17 19.52
CA LEU A 101 -3.02 10.12 20.51
C LEU A 101 -3.82 9.43 21.61
N PHE A 102 -4.71 8.50 21.25
CA PHE A 102 -5.48 7.71 22.23
C PHE A 102 -4.65 6.75 23.08
N LYS A 103 -3.44 6.38 22.64
CA LYS A 103 -2.53 5.56 23.45
C LYS A 103 -1.62 6.40 24.36
N LEU A 104 -1.52 7.69 24.09
CA LEU A 104 -0.64 8.62 24.80
C LEU A 104 -1.39 9.31 25.94
N LEU A 105 -2.69 9.58 25.75
CA LEU A 105 -3.65 9.97 26.79
C LEU A 105 -4.11 8.75 27.60
#